data_AF-A0A346MPV2-F1
#
_entry.id   AF-A0A346MPV2-F1
#
_cell.length_a   1.000
_cell.length_b   1.000
_cell.length_c   1.000
_cell.angle_alpha   90.00
_cell.angle_beta   90.00
_cell.angle_gamma   90.00
#
_symmetry.space_group_name_H-M   'P 1'
#
loop_
_entity.id
_entity.type
_entity.pdbx_description
1 polymer ?
#
loop_
_entity_poly.entity_id
_entity_poly.type
_entity_poly.pdbx_seq_one_letter_code
_entity_poly.pdbx_strand_id
1 'polypeptide(L)' 'ESEFQKGSEKGDALERDIKVGLEDVDLWTKFKELTNEMIVTKTGRRMFPVLRANVSGLDPNAMYSVLL' A
#
# COMPACT_ATOMS: atom_id res chain seq x y z
N GLU A 1 17.48 8.15 -18.27
CA GLU A 1 17.87 8.43 -16.87
C GLU A 1 17.59 9.88 -16.44
N SER A 2 16.45 10.50 -16.79
CA SER A 2 16.23 11.92 -16.45
C SER A 2 14.81 12.29 -15.98
N GLU A 3 13.92 11.32 -15.71
CA GLU A 3 12.53 11.65 -15.34
C GLU A 3 12.13 11.21 -13.92
N PHE A 4 12.99 10.50 -13.19
CA PHE A 4 12.65 9.99 -11.85
C PHE A 4 12.94 10.96 -10.69
N GLN A 5 13.38 12.19 -10.97
CA GLN A 5 13.89 13.09 -9.92
C GLN A 5 13.14 14.41 -9.77
N LYS A 6 11.94 14.54 -10.35
CA LYS A 6 11.12 15.75 -10.25
C LYS A 6 9.79 15.49 -9.56
N GLY A 7 9.83 15.08 -8.29
CA GLY A 7 8.63 14.79 -7.53
C GLY A 7 8.72 14.97 -6.02
N SER A 8 9.70 15.71 -5.49
CA SER A 8 9.83 15.85 -4.03
C SER A 8 10.38 17.21 -3.60
N GLU A 9 9.77 18.31 -4.04
CA GLU A 9 10.03 19.64 -3.44
C GLU A 9 8.76 20.41 -3.06
N LYS A 10 7.58 19.82 -3.19
CA LYS A 10 6.33 20.37 -2.65
C LYS A 10 5.53 19.29 -1.96
N GLY A 11 6.01 18.86 -0.80
CA GLY A 11 5.12 18.21 0.15
C GLY A 11 4.18 19.29 0.69
N ASP A 12 3.00 19.43 0.11
CA ASP A 12 1.96 20.30 0.67
C ASP A 12 1.75 19.88 2.13
N ALA A 13 1.54 20.85 3.03
CA ALA A 13 1.40 20.58 4.45
C ALA A 13 0.29 19.54 4.77
N LEU A 14 -0.65 19.33 3.85
CA LEU A 14 -1.70 18.30 3.90
C LEU A 14 -1.20 16.86 3.68
N GLU A 15 -0.12 16.63 2.92
CA GLU A 15 0.42 15.28 2.69
C GLU A 15 0.98 14.67 3.98
N ARG A 16 1.28 15.50 4.99
CA ARG A 16 1.86 15.08 6.27
C ARG A 16 0.87 14.31 7.17
N ASP A 17 -0.43 14.36 6.89
CA ASP A 17 -1.45 13.67 7.67
C ASP A 17 -1.99 12.40 7.01
N ILE A 18 -1.45 12.00 5.86
CA ILE A 18 -1.86 10.76 5.19
C ILE A 18 -1.41 9.56 6.03
N LYS A 19 -2.37 8.71 6.42
CA LYS A 19 -2.12 7.48 7.18
C LYS A 19 -2.68 6.30 6.42
N VAL A 20 -1.87 5.25 6.32
CA VAL A 20 -2.25 3.97 5.71
C VAL A 20 -2.22 2.90 6.78
N GLY A 21 -3.34 2.21 6.99
CA GLY A 21 -3.48 1.09 7.91
C GLY A 21 -3.72 -0.21 7.15
N LEU A 22 -2.97 -1.25 7.49
CA LEU A 22 -3.22 -2.61 7.02
C LEU A 22 -4.45 -3.17 7.73
N GLU A 23 -5.38 -3.76 6.99
CA GLU A 23 -6.49 -4.52 7.57
C GLU A 23 -6.05 -5.95 7.90
N ASP A 24 -6.76 -6.61 8.82
CA ASP A 24 -6.46 -7.98 9.28
C ASP A 24 -5.02 -8.16 9.79
N VAL A 25 -4.45 -7.16 10.47
CA VAL A 25 -3.06 -7.17 10.97
C VAL A 25 -2.74 -8.42 11.79
N ASP A 26 -3.69 -8.91 12.59
CA ASP A 26 -3.52 -10.12 13.40
C ASP A 26 -3.32 -11.38 12.53
N LEU A 27 -4.03 -11.47 11.39
CA LEU A 27 -3.85 -12.56 10.44
C LEU A 27 -2.49 -12.46 9.76
N TRP A 28 -2.13 -11.29 9.27
CA TRP A 28 -0.81 -11.03 8.67
C TRP A 28 0.34 -11.32 9.62
N THR A 29 0.19 -11.00 10.90
CA THR A 29 1.19 -11.27 11.93
C THR A 29 1.40 -12.78 12.12
N LYS A 30 0.32 -13.58 12.17
CA LYS A 30 0.42 -15.05 12.24
C LYS A 30 1.14 -15.64 11.02
N PHE A 31 0.85 -15.12 9.83
CA PHE A 31 1.54 -15.53 8.60
C PHE A 31 3.02 -15.15 8.63
N LYS A 32 3.35 -13.96 9.13
CA LYS A 32 4.74 -13.51 9.30
C LYS A 32 5.53 -14.40 10.27
N GLU A 33 4.92 -14.78 11.39
CA GLU A 33 5.56 -15.66 12.39
C GLU A 33 5.90 -17.05 11.85
N LEU A 34 5.04 -17.58 10.96
CA LEU A 34 5.23 -18.90 10.34
C LEU A 34 5.99 -18.85 9.00
N THR A 35 6.58 -17.70 8.65
CA THR A 35 7.12 -17.38 7.32
C THR A 35 6.02 -17.30 6.26
N ASN A 36 5.76 -16.08 5.81
CA ASN A 36 4.70 -15.82 4.83
C ASN A 36 5.14 -16.26 3.42
N GLU A 37 4.60 -17.38 2.95
CA GLU A 37 4.82 -17.92 1.60
C GLU A 37 3.62 -17.67 0.68
N MET A 38 3.87 -17.56 -0.62
CA MET A 38 2.84 -17.28 -1.63
C MET A 38 2.93 -18.26 -2.79
N ILE A 39 1.79 -18.78 -3.23
CA ILE A 39 1.69 -19.71 -4.36
C ILE A 39 1.67 -18.91 -5.67
N VAL A 40 2.51 -19.32 -6.63
CA VAL A 40 2.49 -18.80 -8.01
C VAL A 40 2.08 -19.90 -8.98
N THR A 41 1.20 -19.59 -9.92
CA THR A 41 0.76 -20.51 -10.98
C THR A 41 0.83 -19.84 -12.34
N LYS A 42 0.90 -20.63 -13.42
CA LYS A 42 0.97 -20.12 -14.81
C LYS A 42 -0.21 -19.22 -15.19
N THR A 43 -1.40 -19.50 -14.66
CA THR A 43 -2.62 -18.69 -14.89
C THR A 43 -2.76 -17.54 -13.90
N GLY A 44 -1.84 -17.40 -12.94
CA GLY A 44 -1.94 -16.48 -11.82
C GLY A 44 -2.71 -17.06 -10.64
N ARG A 45 -2.38 -16.56 -9.45
CA ARG A 45 -3.01 -16.90 -8.17
C ARG A 45 -3.18 -15.63 -7.36
N ARG A 46 -4.32 -15.49 -6.69
CA ARG A 46 -4.57 -14.38 -5.76
C ARG A 46 -3.75 -14.57 -4.49
N MET A 47 -3.16 -13.50 -3.98
CA MET A 47 -2.48 -13.50 -2.67
C MET A 47 -3.43 -13.93 -1.55
N PHE A 48 -2.90 -14.63 -0.56
CA PHE A 48 -3.58 -14.96 0.68
C PHE A 48 -2.63 -14.78 1.87
N PRO A 49 -2.97 -13.94 2.87
CA PRO A 49 -4.18 -13.12 2.95
C PRO A 49 -4.26 -12.06 1.83
N VAL A 50 -5.47 -11.57 1.52
CA VAL A 50 -5.64 -10.49 0.52
C VAL A 50 -5.15 -9.19 1.14
N LEU A 51 -4.30 -8.45 0.44
CA LEU A 51 -3.87 -7.12 0.88
C LEU A 51 -5.06 -6.16 0.86
N ARG A 52 -5.43 -5.65 2.03
CA ARG A 52 -6.47 -4.65 2.24
C ARG A 52 -5.89 -3.53 3.07
N ALA A 53 -6.06 -2.30 2.61
CA ALA A 53 -5.53 -1.12 3.27
C ALA A 53 -6.61 -0.05 3.40
N ASN A 54 -6.65 0.60 4.55
CA ASN A 54 -7.44 1.77 4.80
C ASN A 54 -6.54 3.01 4.72
N VAL A 55 -6.95 4.01 3.93
CA VAL A 55 -6.21 5.26 3.75
C VAL A 55 -7.03 6.40 4.33
N SER A 56 -6.41 7.25 5.14
CA SER A 56 -7.04 8.41 5.79
C SER A 56 -6.13 9.64 5.69
N GLY A 57 -6.69 10.83 5.88
CA GLY A 57 -5.94 12.09 5.81
C GLY A 57 -5.68 12.60 4.38
N LEU A 58 -6.35 12.03 3.38
CA LEU A 58 -6.32 12.54 2.00
C LEU A 58 -7.15 13.83 1.87
N ASP A 59 -6.74 14.72 0.97
CA ASP A 59 -7.55 15.87 0.56
C ASP A 59 -8.78 15.38 -0.22
N PRO A 60 -10.02 15.64 0.23
CA PRO A 60 -11.22 15.24 -0.51
C PRO A 60 -11.33 15.86 -1.91
N ASN A 61 -10.60 16.94 -2.20
CA ASN A 61 -10.70 17.70 -3.45
C ASN A 61 -9.60 17.36 -4.47
N ALA A 62 -8.64 16.53 -4.10
CA ALA A 62 -7.54 16.12 -4.96
C ALA A 62 -7.82 14.78 -5.65
N MET A 63 -7.10 14.54 -6.75
CA MET A 63 -7.17 13.28 -7.50
C MET A 63 -5.97 12.41 -7.16
N TYR A 64 -6.22 11.14 -6.86
CA TYR A 64 -5.20 10.18 -6.45
C TYR A 64 -5.22 8.92 -7.32
N SER A 65 -4.03 8.34 -7.50
CA SER A 65 -3.85 7.01 -8.07
C SER A 65 -3.24 6.10 -7.02
N VAL A 66 -3.79 4.89 -6.86
CA VAL A 66 -3.26 3.88 -5.95
C VAL A 66 -2.62 2.77 -6.79
N LEU A 67 -1.38 2.41 -6.46
CA LEU A 67 -0.62 1.35 -7.12
C LEU A 67 -0.12 0.36 -6.05
N LEU A 68 -0.11 -0.93 -6.38
CA LEU A 68 0.28 -2.04 -5.50
C LEU A 68 1.37 -2.89 -6.16
#